data_AF-A0A3B9ZWR7-F1
#
_entry.id   AF-A0A3B9ZWR7-F1
#
_cell.length_a   1.000
_cell.length_b   1.000
_cell.length_c   1.000
_cell.angle_alpha   90.00
_cell.angle_beta   90.00
_cell.angle_gamma   90.00
#
_symmetry.space_group_name_H-M   'P 1'
#
loop_
_entity.id
_entity.type
_entity.pdbx_description
1 polymer ?
#
loop_
_entity_poly.entity_id
_entity_poly.type
_entity_poly.pdbx_seq_one_letter_code
_entity_poly.pdbx_strand_id
1 'polypeptide(L)' 'MLTHIAKGLGPLKDKVVFVGGSTVSLYLTDPGAATVRPTEDVDCVTQVLTRTQYYKLEAELEQLGFHHVTEKGAPICR' A
#
# COMPACT_ATOMS: atom_id res chain seq x y z
N MET A 1 6.33 0.44 -9.73
CA MET A 1 5.08 0.67 -8.99
C MET A 1 5.32 1.07 -7.53
N LEU A 2 5.97 0.23 -6.70
CA LEU A 2 6.19 0.51 -5.27
C LEU A 2 6.76 1.92 -4.97
N THR A 3 7.83 2.34 -5.65
CA THR A 3 8.41 3.69 -5.47
C THR A 3 7.45 4.82 -5.82
N HIS A 4 6.55 4.62 -6.79
CA HIS A 4 5.55 5.62 -7.17
C HIS A 4 4.51 5.80 -6.05
N ILE A 5 4.00 4.69 -5.51
CA ILE A 5 3.06 4.71 -4.38
C ILE A 5 3.72 5.29 -3.12
N ALA A 6 4.97 4.91 -2.82
CA ALA A 6 5.70 5.45 -1.68
C ALA A 6 5.92 6.97 -1.78
N LYS A 7 6.07 7.51 -3.00
CA LYS A 7 6.12 8.97 -3.23
C LYS A 7 4.74 9.61 -3.06
N GLY A 8 3.68 8.98 -3.58
CA GLY A 8 2.30 9.45 -3.42
C GLY A 8 1.85 9.52 -1.96
N LEU A 9 2.26 8.57 -1.13
CA LEU A 9 1.99 8.57 0.31
C LEU A 9 2.69 9.72 1.06
N GLY A 10 3.70 10.37 0.47
CA GLY A 10 4.38 11.50 1.10
C GLY A 10 4.85 11.16 2.53
N PRO A 11 4.54 12.00 3.55
CA PRO A 11 4.87 11.71 4.95
C PRO A 11 4.18 10.46 5.54
N LEU A 12 3.05 10.01 4.97
CA LEU A 12 2.38 8.80 5.48
C LEU A 12 3.22 7.54 5.28
N LYS A 13 4.19 7.54 4.34
CA LYS A 13 5.06 6.40 4.10
C LYS A 13 5.82 5.96 5.36
N ASP A 14 6.07 6.89 6.30
CA ASP A 14 6.79 6.62 7.54
C ASP A 14 5.89 5.99 8.62
N LYS A 15 4.58 5.92 8.38
CA LYS A 15 3.57 5.28 9.25
C LYS A 15 3.09 3.92 8.71
N VAL A 16 3.58 3.47 7.56
CA VAL A 16 3.15 2.22 6.93
C VAL A 16 4.33 1.25 6.78
N VAL A 17 4.02 -0.03 6.74
CA VAL A 17 4.94 -1.08 6.30
C VAL A 17 4.41 -1.66 5.00
N PHE A 18 5.19 -1.55 3.93
CA PHE A 18 4.87 -2.19 2.65
C PHE A 18 5.06 -3.70 2.78
N VAL A 19 4.10 -4.45 2.25
CA VAL A 19 4.07 -5.92 2.28
C VAL A 19 3.64 -6.47 0.92
N GLY A 20 3.46 -7.79 0.84
CA GLY A 20 2.93 -8.44 -0.35
C GLY A 20 3.93 -8.53 -1.51
N GLY A 21 3.42 -8.90 -2.69
CA GLY A 21 4.21 -9.25 -3.86
C GLY A 21 5.15 -8.13 -4.32
N SER A 22 4.72 -6.87 -4.14
CA SER A 22 5.48 -5.69 -4.55
C SER A 22 6.82 -5.51 -3.82
N THR A 23 6.98 -6.19 -2.67
CA THR A 23 8.19 -6.11 -1.84
C THR A 23 9.15 -7.29 -2.01
N VAL A 24 8.72 -8.38 -2.66
CA VAL A 24 9.49 -9.63 -2.76
C VAL A 24 10.86 -9.41 -3.40
N SER A 25 10.93 -8.58 -4.45
CA SER A 25 12.19 -8.27 -5.14
C SER A 25 13.20 -7.51 -4.27
N LEU A 26 12.75 -6.81 -3.22
CA LEU A 26 13.63 -6.09 -2.30
C LEU A 26 14.38 -7.03 -1.34
N TYR A 27 13.83 -8.22 -1.09
CA TYR A 27 14.41 -9.22 -0.20
C TYR A 27 15.13 -10.35 -0.95
N LEU A 28 15.04 -10.37 -2.28
CA LEU A 28 15.73 -11.36 -3.09
C LEU A 28 17.24 -11.07 -3.10
N THR A 29 18.02 -12.00 -2.56
CA THR A 29 19.48 -11.89 -2.48
C THR A 29 20.21 -13.05 -3.13
N ASP A 30 19.51 -14.15 -3.42
CA ASP A 30 20.04 -15.31 -4.12
C ASP A 30 20.10 -15.07 -5.64
N PRO A 31 21.30 -15.07 -6.27
CA PRO A 31 21.44 -14.92 -7.72
C PRO A 31 20.79 -16.04 -8.54
N GLY A 32 20.52 -17.21 -7.93
CA GLY A 32 19.86 -18.35 -8.56
C GLY A 32 18.33 -18.36 -8.42
N ALA A 33 17.76 -17.38 -7.71
CA ALA A 33 16.32 -17.33 -7.50
C ALA A 33 15.56 -17.05 -8.80
N ALA A 34 14.36 -17.62 -8.91
CA ALA A 34 13.47 -17.36 -10.04
C ALA A 34 13.04 -15.89 -10.09
N THR A 35 12.73 -15.42 -11.31
CA THR A 35 12.19 -14.06 -11.52
C THR A 35 10.93 -13.84 -10.70
N VAL A 36 10.85 -12.70 -10.02
CA VAL A 36 9.66 -12.31 -9.25
C VAL A 36 8.46 -12.16 -10.17
N ARG A 37 7.35 -12.81 -9.82
CA ARG A 37 6.07 -12.66 -10.54
C ARG A 37 5.59 -11.20 -10.43
N PRO A 38 5.13 -10.57 -11.53
CA PRO A 38 4.52 -9.24 -11.46
C PRO A 38 3.28 -9.20 -10.55
N THR A 39 3.00 -8.02 -10.00
CA THR A 39 1.76 -7.72 -9.27
C THR A 39 1.25 -6.34 -9.72
N GLU A 40 -0.06 -6.15 -9.64
CA GLU A 40 -0.75 -4.94 -10.12
C GLU A 40 -1.04 -3.93 -9.01
N ASP A 41 -0.73 -4.28 -7.76
CA ASP A 41 -1.04 -3.53 -6.55
C ASP A 41 0.14 -3.41 -5.58
N VAL A 42 -0.02 -2.53 -4.59
CA VAL A 42 0.92 -2.37 -3.48
C VAL A 42 0.15 -2.53 -2.19
N ASP A 43 0.48 -3.58 -1.44
CA ASP A 43 -0.06 -3.80 -0.11
C ASP A 43 0.74 -3.05 0.95
N CYS A 44 0.04 -2.47 1.93
CA CYS A 44 0.68 -1.93 3.12
C CYS A 44 -0.19 -2.16 4.35
N VAL A 45 0.46 -2.17 5.51
CA VAL A 45 -0.20 -2.24 6.81
C VAL A 45 0.19 -1.02 7.65
N THR A 46 -0.72 -0.56 8.49
CA THR A 46 -0.49 0.54 9.43
C THR A 46 -1.27 0.31 10.71
N GLN A 47 -0.79 0.92 11.80
CA GLN A 47 -1.42 0.75 13.11
C GLN A 47 -2.60 1.73 13.27
N VAL A 48 -3.78 1.16 13.47
CA VAL A 48 -5.01 1.90 13.78
C VAL A 48 -5.67 1.24 15.00
N LEU A 49 -5.75 1.97 16.11
CA LEU A 49 -6.26 1.48 17.39
C LEU A 49 -7.73 1.86 17.62
N THR A 50 -8.19 2.94 16.99
CA THR A 50 -9.53 3.49 17.21
C THR A 50 -10.18 3.86 15.89
N ARG A 51 -11.52 3.90 15.89
CA ARG A 51 -12.28 4.33 14.72
C ARG A 51 -12.02 5.79 14.34
N THR A 52 -11.69 6.65 15.31
CA THR A 52 -11.25 8.03 15.04
C THR A 52 -9.93 8.07 14.28
N GLN A 53 -8.97 7.21 14.65
CA GLN A 53 -7.70 7.11 13.90
C GLN A 53 -7.92 6.57 12.49
N TYR A 54 -8.85 5.65 12.31
CA TYR A 54 -9.23 5.14 10.99
C TYR A 54 -9.69 6.28 10.06
N TYR A 55 -10.69 7.07 10.49
CA TYR A 55 -11.20 8.19 9.67
C TYR A 55 -10.16 9.30 9.48
N LYS A 56 -9.25 9.49 10.45
CA LYS A 56 -8.14 10.43 10.28
C LYS A 56 -7.19 9.97 9.17
N LEU A 57 -6.85 8.67 9.14
CA LEU A 57 -6.01 8.11 8.09
C LEU A 57 -6.68 8.24 6.71
N GLU A 58 -7.98 7.96 6.62
CA GLU A 58 -8.76 8.13 5.40
C GLU A 58 -8.71 9.58 4.88
N ALA A 59 -8.93 10.56 5.75
CA ALA A 59 -8.83 11.98 5.39
C ALA A 59 -7.39 12.38 4.99
N GLU A 60 -6.36 11.85 5.65
CA GLU A 60 -4.95 12.09 5.27
C GLU A 60 -4.65 11.51 3.86
N LEU A 61 -5.21 10.35 3.52
CA LEU A 61 -5.08 9.73 2.20
C LEU A 61 -5.82 10.53 1.11
N GLU A 62 -7.05 10.99 1.38
CA GLU A 62 -7.82 11.83 0.45
C GLU A 62 -7.09 13.15 0.13
N GLN A 63 -6.46 13.77 1.14
CA GLN A 63 -5.65 14.98 0.95
C GLN A 63 -4.43 14.77 0.04
N LEU A 64 -3.93 13.53 -0.03
CA LEU A 64 -2.84 13.12 -0.93
C LEU A 64 -3.35 12.68 -2.32
N GLY A 65 -4.67 12.74 -2.56
CA GLY A 65 -5.29 12.37 -3.82
C GLY A 65 -5.61 10.89 -3.98
N PHE A 66 -5.58 10.11 -2.90
CA PHE A 66 -6.08 8.73 -2.92
C PHE A 66 -7.60 8.71 -2.74
N HIS A 67 -8.25 7.77 -3.41
CA HIS A 67 -9.70 7.63 -3.35
C HIS A 67 -10.08 6.15 -3.29
N HIS A 68 -11.20 5.86 -2.63
CA HIS A 68 -11.78 4.53 -2.64
C HIS A 68 -12.26 4.15 -4.04
N VAL A 69 -11.95 2.94 -4.47
CA VAL A 69 -12.52 2.38 -5.70
C VAL A 69 -13.94 1.89 -5.38
N THR A 70 -14.95 2.64 -5.85
CA THR A 70 -16.36 2.35 -5.58
C THR A 70 -17.13 1.82 -6.80
N GLU A 71 -16.41 1.45 -7.86
CA GLU A 71 -16.99 0.99 -9.12
C GLU A 71 -17.63 -0.40 -8.98
N LYS A 72 -18.55 -0.72 -9.90
CA LYS A 72 -19.23 -2.02 -9.89
C LYS A 72 -18.21 -3.15 -10.12
N GLY A 73 -18.10 -4.06 -9.14
CA GLY A 73 -17.13 -5.16 -9.18
C GLY A 73 -15.84 -4.87 -8.41
N ALA A 74 -15.68 -3.67 -7.85
CA ALA A 74 -14.61 -3.38 -6.91
C ALA A 74 -14.71 -4.27 -5.67
N PRO A 75 -13.57 -4.69 -5.09
CA PRO A 75 -13.58 -5.44 -3.84
C PRO A 75 -14.23 -4.60 -2.72
N ILE A 76 -15.09 -5.24 -1.93
CA ILE A 76 -15.68 -4.60 -0.76
C ILE A 76 -14.65 -4.63 0.37
N CYS A 77 -13.91 -3.54 0.53
CA CYS A 77 -13.07 -3.31 1.70
C CYS A 77 -13.97 -2.92 2.89
N ARG A 78 -13.85 -3.62 4.02
CA ARG A 78 -14.64 -3.38 5.26
C ARG A 78 -13.73 -3.03 6.42
#